data_AF-E2BH11-F1
#
_entry.id   AF-E2BH11-F1
#
_cell.length_a   1.000
_cell.length_b   1.000
_cell.length_c   1.000
_cell.angle_alpha   90.00
_cell.angle_beta   90.00
_cell.angle_gamma   90.00
#
_symmetry.space_group_name_H-M   'P 1'
#
loop_
_entity.id
_entity.type
_entity.pdbx_description
1 polymer ?
#
loop_
_entity_poly.entity_id
_entity_poly.type
_entity_poly.pdbx_seq_one_letter_code
_entity_poly.pdbx_strand_id
1 'polypeptide(L)'
;MCCMGCAILGVMGIIIFLLTPFVPNILDILAPINVSRTRQLPIPGQYFVDQQKYFYAIVLHLDINVIIIVTTLLGTESLYIMHVQHACGLFRIAR
;
A
#
# COMPACT_ATOMS: atom_id res chain seq x y z
N MET A 1 19.20 9.10 -7.39
CA MET A 1 19.55 7.84 -6.70
C MET A 1 18.87 7.72 -5.33
N CYS A 2 18.89 8.73 -4.45
CA CYS A 2 18.20 8.66 -3.15
C CYS A 2 16.67 8.42 -3.27
N CYS A 3 16.01 9.08 -4.24
CA CYS A 3 14.57 8.98 -4.45
C CYS A 3 14.11 7.56 -4.89
N MET A 4 14.90 6.86 -5.71
CA MET A 4 14.62 5.47 -6.11
C MET A 4 14.75 4.51 -4.92
N GLY A 5 15.73 4.73 -4.04
CA GLY A 5 15.89 3.92 -2.83
C GLY A 5 14.70 4.05 -1.88
N CYS A 6 14.23 5.29 -1.62
CA CYS A 6 13.05 5.53 -0.80
C CYS A 6 11.78 4.93 -1.41
N ALA A 7 11.61 5.03 -2.74
CA ALA A 7 10.47 4.42 -3.43
C ALA A 7 10.45 2.89 -3.28
N ILE A 8 11.60 2.23 -3.44
CA ILE A 8 11.71 0.77 -3.27
C ILE A 8 11.37 0.36 -1.84
N LEU A 9 11.95 1.03 -0.84
CA LEU A 9 11.66 0.75 0.58
C LEU A 9 10.17 0.98 0.90
N GLY A 10 9.58 2.05 0.36
CA GLY A 10 8.15 2.33 0.51
C GLY A 10 7.27 1.23 -0.07
N VAL A 11 7.55 0.79 -1.30
CA VAL A 11 6.83 -0.30 -1.96
C VAL A 11 6.93 -1.60 -1.16
N MET A 12 8.11 -1.95 -0.64
CA MET A 12 8.28 -3.13 0.20
C MET A 12 7.45 -3.04 1.49
N GLY A 13 7.42 -1.87 2.13
CA GLY A 13 6.60 -1.63 3.32
C GLY A 13 5.10 -1.79 3.04
N ILE A 14 4.63 -1.31 1.89
CA ILE A 14 3.24 -1.44 1.47
C ILE A 14 2.88 -2.91 1.23
N ILE A 15 3.74 -3.68 0.55
CA ILE A 15 3.50 -5.11 0.33
C ILE A 15 3.34 -5.86 1.67
N ILE A 16 4.21 -5.58 2.64
CA ILE A 16 4.11 -6.17 3.98
C ILE A 16 2.78 -5.77 4.66
N PHE A 17 2.39 -4.50 4.56
CA PHE A 17 1.13 -4.01 5.11
C PHE A 17 -0.10 -4.71 4.51
N LEU A 18 -0.16 -4.87 3.18
CA LEU A 18 -1.24 -5.55 2.47
C LEU A 18 -1.35 -7.04 2.86
N LEU A 19 -0.23 -7.69 3.19
CA LEU A 19 -0.20 -9.10 3.59
C LEU A 19 -0.55 -9.35 5.06
N THR A 20 -0.42 -8.34 5.91
CA THR A 20 -0.70 -8.41 7.36
C THR A 20 -2.07 -9.03 7.71
N PRO A 21 -3.20 -8.63 7.08
CA PRO A 21 -4.52 -9.22 7.40
C PRO A 21 -4.65 -10.71 7.05
N PHE A 22 -3.77 -11.27 6.22
CA PHE A 22 -3.80 -12.68 5.82
C PHE A 22 -2.96 -13.59 6.73
N VAL A 23 -2.11 -13.03 7.58
CA VAL A 23 -1.31 -13.74 8.58
C VAL A 23 -2.13 -14.74 9.41
N PRO A 24 -3.29 -14.40 10.01
CA PRO A 24 -4.07 -15.38 10.78
C PRO A 24 -4.52 -16.58 9.93
N ASN A 25 -4.86 -16.38 8.65
CA ASN A 25 -5.26 -17.49 7.76
C ASN A 25 -4.09 -18.43 7.48
N ILE A 26 -2.88 -17.90 7.31
CA ILE A 26 -1.66 -18.70 7.10
C ILE A 26 -1.36 -19.51 8.38
N LEU A 27 -1.45 -18.86 9.54
CA LEU A 27 -1.22 -19.52 10.81
C LEU A 27 -2.27 -20.60 11.14
N ASP A 28 -3.51 -20.46 10.69
CA ASP A 28 -4.53 -21.51 10.86
C ASP A 28 -4.22 -22.77 10.04
N ILE A 29 -3.49 -22.64 8.93
CA ILE A 29 -3.01 -23.78 8.13
C ILE A 29 -1.76 -24.41 8.76
N LEU A 30 -0.81 -23.59 9.21
CA LEU A 30 0.49 -24.06 9.71
C LEU A 30 0.45 -24.54 11.17
N ALA A 31 -0.34 -23.88 12.00
CA ALA A 31 -0.45 -24.12 13.44
C ALA A 31 -1.91 -23.95 13.88
N PRO A 32 -2.79 -24.91 13.51
CA PRO A 32 -4.20 -24.86 13.85
C PRO A 32 -4.36 -24.90 15.38
N ILE A 33 -5.17 -23.98 15.89
CA ILE A 33 -5.57 -23.96 17.30
C ILE A 33 -7.07 -24.30 17.38
N ASN A 34 -7.51 -24.90 18.49
CA ASN A 34 -8.88 -25.38 18.63
C ASN A 34 -9.95 -24.26 18.73
N VAL A 35 -9.52 -23.00 18.68
CA VAL A 35 -10.34 -21.78 18.76
C VAL A 35 -10.09 -20.94 17.52
N SER A 36 -11.13 -20.45 16.86
CA SER A 36 -10.99 -19.60 15.68
C SER A 36 -10.25 -18.30 16.01
N ARG A 37 -9.20 -17.95 15.26
CA ARG A 37 -8.54 -16.65 15.40
C ARG A 37 -9.46 -15.51 14.99
N THR A 38 -9.62 -14.53 15.87
CA THR A 38 -10.31 -13.28 15.53
C THR A 38 -9.50 -12.54 14.47
N ARG A 39 -10.15 -12.18 13.37
CA ARG A 39 -9.54 -11.41 12.29
C ARG A 39 -9.52 -9.94 12.68
N GLN A 40 -8.35 -9.33 12.59
CA GLN A 40 -8.14 -7.92 12.91
C GLN A 40 -7.99 -7.11 11.63
N LEU A 41 -8.69 -5.98 11.57
CA LEU A 41 -8.53 -5.03 10.48
C LEU A 41 -7.19 -4.30 10.65
N PRO A 42 -6.42 -4.10 9.57
CA PRO A 42 -5.13 -3.41 9.65
C PRO A 42 -5.27 -1.94 10.03
N ILE A 43 -6.43 -1.32 9.76
CA ILE A 43 -6.77 0.03 10.17
C ILE A 43 -8.06 -0.03 11.01
N PRO A 44 -8.05 0.43 12.27
CA PRO A 44 -9.26 0.51 13.07
C PRO A 44 -10.18 1.56 12.48
N GLY A 45 -11.37 1.14 12.06
CA GLY A 45 -12.41 2.03 11.55
C GLY A 45 -13.77 1.45 11.88
N GLN A 46 -14.77 2.31 12.09
CA GLN A 46 -16.16 1.88 12.20
C GLN A 46 -16.73 1.72 10.81
N TYR A 47 -17.00 0.47 10.43
CA TYR A 47 -17.78 0.17 9.24
C TYR A 47 -19.22 -0.03 9.70
N PHE A 48 -20.19 0.57 9.02
CA PHE A 48 -21.63 0.41 9.31
C PHE A 48 -22.18 -0.98 8.88
N VAL A 49 -21.30 -1.98 8.82
CA VAL A 49 -21.58 -3.37 8.45
C VAL A 49 -20.84 -4.31 9.41
N ASP A 50 -21.27 -5.57 9.50
CA ASP A 50 -20.58 -6.58 10.29
C ASP A 50 -19.17 -6.83 9.75
N GLN A 51 -18.16 -6.39 10.53
CA GLN A 51 -16.76 -6.43 10.12
C GLN A 51 -16.20 -7.85 9.99
N GLN A 52 -16.71 -8.80 10.78
CA GLN A 52 -16.24 -10.18 10.72
C GLN A 52 -16.85 -10.89 9.50
N LYS A 53 -18.13 -10.63 9.22
CA LYS A 53 -18.82 -11.18 8.04
C LYS A 53 -18.27 -10.62 6.72
N TYR A 54 -17.96 -9.33 6.67
CA TYR A 54 -17.48 -8.64 5.47
C TYR A 54 -15.97 -8.42 5.46
N PHE A 55 -15.21 -9.11 6.31
CA PHE A 55 -13.78 -8.90 6.52
C PHE A 55 -12.98 -8.82 5.22
N TYR A 56 -13.11 -9.82 4.33
CA TYR A 56 -12.36 -9.86 3.07
C TYR A 56 -12.73 -8.72 2.12
N ALA A 57 -14.01 -8.34 2.06
CA ALA A 57 -14.44 -7.23 1.21
C ALA A 57 -13.89 -5.89 1.71
N ILE A 58 -13.89 -5.70 3.04
CA ILE A 58 -13.33 -4.51 3.69
C ILE A 58 -11.82 -4.44 3.46
N VAL A 59 -11.09 -5.55 3.69
CA VAL A 59 -9.65 -5.62 3.45
C VAL A 59 -9.32 -5.36 1.99
N LEU A 60 -10.04 -5.99 1.05
CA LEU A 60 -9.84 -5.77 -0.38
C LEU A 60 -10.06 -4.29 -0.77
N HIS A 61 -11.12 -3.67 -0.26
CA HIS A 61 -11.37 -2.25 -0.50
C HIS A 61 -10.23 -1.37 0.05
N LEU A 62 -9.77 -1.63 1.27
CA LEU A 62 -8.64 -0.93 1.87
C LEU A 62 -7.36 -1.10 1.04
N ASP A 63 -7.07 -2.32 0.60
CA ASP A 63 -5.90 -2.64 -0.21
C ASP A 63 -5.92 -1.89 -1.54
N ILE A 64 -7.06 -1.89 -2.24
CA ILE A 64 -7.24 -1.13 -3.48
C ILE A 64 -7.03 0.37 -3.25
N ASN A 65 -7.58 0.93 -2.17
CA ASN A 65 -7.41 2.35 -1.84
C ASN A 65 -5.93 2.68 -1.60
N VAL A 66 -5.22 1.85 -0.83
CA VAL A 66 -3.78 2.05 -0.56
C VAL A 66 -2.98 2.00 -1.86
N ILE A 67 -3.25 1.04 -2.75
CA ILE A 67 -2.58 0.93 -4.05
C ILE A 67 -2.80 2.21 -4.87
N ILE A 68 -4.04 2.69 -4.98
CA ILE A 68 -4.38 3.92 -5.73
C ILE A 68 -3.63 5.13 -5.18
N ILE A 69 -3.64 5.32 -3.86
CA ILE A 69 -2.97 6.44 -3.19
C ILE A 69 -1.47 6.43 -3.51
N VAL A 70 -0.83 5.27 -3.36
CA VAL A 70 0.62 5.12 -3.57
C VAL A 70 0.98 5.33 -5.03
N THR A 71 0.25 4.72 -5.97
CA THR A 71 0.52 4.87 -7.40
C THR A 71 0.37 6.33 -7.83
N THR A 72 -0.64 7.03 -7.31
CA THR A 72 -0.85 8.45 -7.59
C THR A 72 0.30 9.30 -7.05
N LEU A 73 0.76 9.04 -5.82
CA LEU A 73 1.88 9.74 -5.20
C LEU A 73 3.17 9.56 -6.00
N LEU A 74 3.55 8.30 -6.27
CA LEU A 74 4.76 7.97 -7.05
C LEU A 74 4.71 8.55 -8.47
N GLY A 75 3.55 8.49 -9.11
CA GLY A 75 3.33 9.09 -10.42
C GLY A 75 3.52 10.60 -10.40
N THR A 76 2.96 11.28 -9.40
CA THR A 76 3.07 12.74 -9.23
C THR A 76 4.51 13.16 -8.98
N GLU A 77 5.24 12.47 -8.09
CA GLU A 77 6.66 12.74 -7.84
C GLU A 77 7.52 12.54 -9.11
N SER A 78 7.25 11.46 -9.86
CA SER A 78 7.96 11.18 -11.11
C SER A 78 7.73 12.25 -12.17
N LEU A 79 6.46 12.67 -12.35
CA LEU A 79 6.08 13.75 -13.27
C LEU A 79 6.76 15.07 -12.89
N TYR A 80 6.78 15.41 -11.60
CA TYR A 80 7.44 16.62 -11.10
C TYR A 80 8.93 16.63 -11.44
N ILE A 81 9.64 15.53 -11.19
CA ILE A 81 11.06 15.40 -11.54
C ILE A 81 11.28 15.58 -13.05
N MET A 82 10.45 14.95 -13.88
CA MET A 82 10.54 15.09 -15.33
C MET A 82 10.32 16.54 -15.78
N HIS A 83 9.34 17.25 -15.23
CA HIS A 83 9.11 18.65 -15.56
C HIS A 83 10.30 19.55 -15.20
N VAL A 84 10.89 19.37 -14.01
CA VAL A 84 12.07 20.12 -13.59
C VAL A 84 13.25 19.83 -14.52
N GLN A 85 13.51 18.56 -14.84
CA GLN A 85 14.59 18.17 -15.75
C GLN A 85 14.37 18.73 -17.16
N HIS A 86 13.14 18.71 -17.67
CA HIS A 86 12.79 19.28 -18.96
C HIS A 86 13.04 20.78 -19.01
N ALA A 87 12.60 21.52 -17.97
CA ALA A 87 12.86 22.96 -17.87
C ALA A 87 14.37 23.27 -17.83
N CYS A 88 15.13 22.58 -16.97
CA CYS A 88 16.59 22.73 -16.89
C CYS A 88 17.27 22.42 -18.24
N GLY A 89 16.78 21.40 -18.95
CA GLY A 89 17.26 21.04 -20.29
C GLY A 89 17.05 22.16 -21.31
N LEU A 90 15.87 22.77 -21.33
CA LEU A 90 15.55 23.91 -22.19
C LEU A 90 16.45 25.12 -21.87
N PHE A 91 16.63 25.48 -20.60
CA PHE A 91 17.50 26.60 -20.21
C PHE A 91 18.96 26.38 -20.57
N ARG A 92 19.44 25.13 -20.55
CA ARG A 92 20.81 24.79 -20.97
C ARG A 92 21.02 24.98 -22.47
N ILE A 93 19.99 24.77 -23.29
CA ILE A 93 20.07 24.94 -24.76
C ILE A 93 19.89 26.40 -25.15
N ALA A 94 19.04 27.15 -24.43
CA ALA A 94 18.78 28.56 -24.68
C ALA A 94 19.93 29.50 -24.24
N ARG A 95 20.97 28.96 -23.59
CA ARG A 95 22.19 29.66 -23.21
C ARG A 95 23.30 29.38 -24.21
#